data_AF-A0A526TB32-F1
#
_entry.id   AF-A0A526TB32-F1
#
_cell.length_a   1.000
_cell.length_b   1.000
_cell.length_c   1.000
_cell.angle_alpha   90.00
_cell.angle_beta   90.00
_cell.angle_gamma   90.00
#
_symmetry.space_group_name_H-M   'P 1'
#
loop_
_entity.id
_entity.type
_entity.pdbx_description
1 polymer ?
#
loop_
_entity_poly.entity_id
_entity_poly.type
_entity_poly.pdbx_seq_one_letter_code
_entity_poly.pdbx_strand_id
1 'polypeptide(L)'
;FILDAAPAERRTLMFSATVPRSIATLAQGYQRDAVRISAAGEEKQHLDIEYRALSVAQPDRENAIINVLRYYEAKNALVFC
;
A
#
# COMPACT_ATOMS: atom_id res chain seq x y z
N PHE A 1 24.81 9.18 1.03
CA PHE A 1 25.23 9.31 2.45
C PHE A 1 24.75 8.25 3.44
N ILE A 2 23.92 7.25 3.08
CA ILE A 2 23.80 6.00 3.88
C ILE A 2 24.34 4.79 3.10
N LEU A 3 24.14 4.78 1.78
CA LEU A 3 24.60 3.72 0.89
C LEU A 3 26.11 3.77 0.59
N ASP A 4 26.74 4.94 0.74
CA ASP A 4 28.19 5.12 0.59
C ASP A 4 28.97 4.64 1.83
N ALA A 5 28.30 4.58 2.98
CA ALA A 5 28.85 4.01 4.20
C ALA A 5 28.76 2.47 4.23
N ALA A 6 28.04 1.87 3.27
CA ALA A 6 27.97 0.42 3.16
C ALA A 6 29.29 -0.13 2.61
N PRO A 7 29.68 -1.36 3.01
CA PRO A 7 30.89 -2.02 2.50
C PRO A 7 30.96 -2.03 0.97
N ALA A 8 32.20 -1.99 0.45
CA ALA A 8 32.46 -1.99 -0.99
C ALA A 8 31.97 -3.28 -1.66
N GLU A 9 32.16 -4.42 -0.98
CA GLU A 9 31.54 -5.69 -1.33
C GLU A 9 30.25 -5.86 -0.54
N ARG A 10 29.12 -5.76 -1.24
CA ARG A 10 27.79 -5.88 -0.64
C ARG A 10 26.82 -6.52 -1.61
N ARG A 11 25.84 -7.22 -1.06
CA ARG A 11 24.65 -7.66 -1.79
C ARG A 11 23.52 -6.68 -1.51
N THR A 12 22.97 -6.07 -2.55
CA THR A 12 21.87 -5.09 -2.40
C THR A 12 20.55 -5.70 -2.86
N LEU A 13 19.61 -5.81 -1.92
CA LEU A 13 18.24 -6.23 -2.19
C LEU A 13 17.32 -5.00 -2.18
N MET A 14 16.47 -4.88 -3.19
CA MET A 14 15.47 -3.82 -3.28
C MET A 14 14.08 -4.45 -3.30
N PHE A 15 13.23 -4.05 -2.36
CA PHE A 15 11.85 -4.50 -2.25
C PHE A 15 10.92 -3.33 -2.55
N SER A 16 9.99 -3.51 -3.48
CA SER A 16 8.98 -2.50 -3.79
C SER A 16 7.70 -3.15 -4.28
N ALA A 17 6.56 -2.68 -3.75
CA ALA A 17 5.23 -3.12 -4.17
C ALA A 17 4.87 -2.59 -5.56
N THR A 18 5.42 -1.44 -5.95
CA THR A 18 5.25 -0.85 -7.29
C THR A 18 6.61 -0.51 -7.89
N VAL A 19 6.73 -0.46 -9.21
CA VAL A 19 8.00 -0.14 -9.88
C VAL A 19 7.83 1.05 -10.84
N PRO A 20 7.59 2.27 -10.32
CA PRO A 20 7.61 3.46 -11.15
C PRO A 20 9.04 3.76 -11.65
N ARG A 21 9.16 4.61 -12.67
CA ARG A 21 10.45 4.91 -13.34
C ARG A 21 11.55 5.34 -12.38
N SER A 22 11.23 6.13 -11.36
CA SER A 22 12.18 6.59 -10.34
C SER A 22 12.81 5.43 -9.55
N ILE A 23 12.00 4.42 -9.19
CA ILE A 23 12.46 3.23 -8.47
C ILE A 23 13.33 2.35 -9.38
N ALA A 24 12.98 2.24 -10.66
CA ALA A 24 13.81 1.53 -11.64
C ALA A 24 15.20 2.16 -11.80
N THR A 25 15.26 3.49 -11.89
CA THR A 25 16.55 4.22 -11.93
C THR A 25 17.38 3.99 -10.67
N LEU A 26 16.74 3.92 -9.50
CA LEU A 26 17.41 3.68 -8.23
C LEU A 26 18.02 2.27 -8.20
N ALA A 27 17.29 1.25 -8.65
CA ALA A 27 17.83 -0.11 -8.82
C ALA A 27 19.08 -0.13 -9.73
N GLN A 28 19.03 0.54 -10.88
CA GLN A 28 20.16 0.57 -11.82
C GLN A 28 21.41 1.25 -11.23
N GLY A 29 21.23 2.30 -10.42
CA GLY A 29 22.36 3.01 -9.81
C GLY A 29 23.01 2.29 -8.64
N TYR A 30 22.25 1.46 -7.91
CA TYR A 30 22.69 0.89 -6.63
C TYR A 30 22.83 -0.64 -6.61
N GLN A 31 22.35 -1.35 -7.63
CA GLN A 31 22.51 -2.79 -7.75
C GLN A 31 23.44 -3.15 -8.92
N ARG A 32 24.14 -4.27 -8.81
CA ARG A 32 24.99 -4.84 -9.88
C ARG A 32 24.36 -6.16 -10.32
N ASP A 33 24.22 -6.36 -11.64
CA ASP A 33 23.64 -7.57 -12.25
C ASP A 33 22.31 -8.01 -11.58
N ALA A 34 21.43 -7.03 -11.34
CA ALA A 34 20.22 -7.24 -10.56
C ALA A 34 19.23 -8.18 -11.28
N VAL A 35 18.90 -9.29 -10.64
CA VAL A 35 17.82 -10.18 -11.10
C VAL A 35 16.49 -9.63 -10.61
N ARG A 36 15.60 -9.31 -11.55
CA ARG A 36 14.23 -8.92 -11.21
C ARG A 36 13.40 -10.16 -10.93
N ILE A 37 13.01 -10.31 -9.67
CA ILE A 37 12.08 -11.35 -9.24
C ILE A 37 10.72 -10.69 -9.07
N SER A 38 9.79 -11.03 -9.97
CA SER A 38 8.39 -10.65 -9.82
C SER A 38 7.64 -11.87 -9.27
N ALA A 39 7.04 -11.71 -8.09
CA ALA A 39 6.02 -12.64 -7.65
C ALA A 39 4.83 -12.51 -8.62
N ALA A 40 4.72 -13.43 -9.57
CA ALA A 40 3.56 -13.53 -10.44
C ALA A 40 2.40 -14.03 -9.58
N GLY A 41 1.46 -13.13 -9.31
CA GLY A 41 0.34 -13.38 -8.43
C GLY A 41 -0.14 -12.05 -7.88
N GLU A 42 -0.86 -11.30 -8.72
CA GLU A 42 -2.00 -10.60 -8.15
C GLU A 42 -2.85 -11.70 -7.50
N GLU A 43 -2.71 -11.88 -6.19
CA GLU A 43 -3.89 -12.25 -5.43
C GLU A 43 -4.90 -11.20 -5.83
N LYS A 44 -5.83 -11.59 -6.71
CA LYS A 44 -6.97 -10.80 -7.14
C LYS A 44 -7.39 -10.02 -5.93
N GLN A 45 -7.20 -8.69 -5.97
CA GLN A 45 -7.52 -7.76 -4.91
C GLN A 45 -8.74 -8.31 -4.19
N HIS A 46 -8.57 -8.71 -2.92
CA HIS A 46 -9.55 -9.44 -2.10
C HIS A 46 -10.95 -9.28 -2.67
N LEU A 47 -11.41 -10.24 -3.48
CA LEU A 47 -12.67 -10.14 -4.22
C LEU A 47 -13.89 -10.04 -3.28
N ASP A 48 -13.64 -10.22 -1.99
CA ASP A 48 -14.55 -10.10 -0.86
C ASP A 48 -14.66 -8.68 -0.27
N ILE A 49 -13.94 -7.67 -0.79
CA ILE A 49 -14.14 -6.28 -0.37
C ILE A 49 -15.35 -5.67 -1.09
N GLU A 50 -16.43 -5.48 -0.36
CA GLU A 50 -17.60 -4.73 -0.83
C GLU A 50 -17.41 -3.22 -0.64
N TYR A 51 -17.53 -2.45 -1.72
CA TYR A 51 -17.47 -0.99 -1.69
C TYR A 51 -18.89 -0.41 -1.68
N ARG A 52 -19.23 0.35 -0.64
CA ARG A 52 -20.51 1.07 -0.53
C ARG A 52 -20.25 2.57 -0.43
N ALA A 53 -20.99 3.35 -1.21
CA ALA A 53 -21.00 4.82 -1.12
C ALA A 53 -22.35 5.28 -0.55
N LEU A 54 -22.31 6.13 0.47
CA LEU A 54 -23.50 6.68 1.11
C LEU A 54 -23.47 8.20 0.94
N SER A 55 -24.48 8.73 0.25
CA SER A 55 -24.65 10.18 0.12
C SER A 55 -25.27 10.73 1.39
N VAL A 56 -24.61 11.72 1.99
CA VAL A 56 -25.02 12.32 3.27
C VAL A 56 -24.86 13.84 3.14
N ALA A 57 -25.78 14.59 3.74
CA ALA A 57 -25.61 16.03 3.84
C ALA A 57 -24.38 16.35 4.70
N GLN A 58 -23.62 17.38 4.35
CA GLN A 58 -22.40 17.74 5.07
C GLN A 58 -22.53 17.85 6.60
N PRO A 59 -23.60 18.44 7.19
CA PRO A 59 -23.75 18.50 8.65
C PRO A 59 -24.00 17.12 9.29
N ASP A 60 -24.49 16.13 8.54
CA ASP A 60 -24.88 14.82 9.07
C ASP A 60 -23.77 13.77 8.99
N ARG A 61 -22.56 14.15 8.52
CA ARG A 61 -21.45 13.21 8.29
C ARG A 61 -21.11 12.36 9.51
N GLU A 62 -21.03 12.96 10.70
CA GLU A 62 -20.69 12.24 11.93
C GLU A 62 -21.80 11.29 12.37
N ASN A 63 -23.06 11.77 12.36
CA ASN A 63 -24.23 10.95 12.66
C ASN A 63 -24.35 9.76 11.70
N ALA A 64 -24.05 9.96 10.42
CA ALA A 64 -24.06 8.90 9.43
C ALA A 64 -22.99 7.83 9.70
N ILE A 65 -21.77 8.22 10.06
CA ILE A 65 -20.71 7.26 10.44
C ILE A 65 -21.18 6.41 11.63
N ILE A 66 -21.71 7.03 12.69
CA ILE A 66 -22.20 6.31 13.87
C ILE A 66 -23.33 5.35 13.49
N ASN A 67 -24.30 5.82 12.71
CA ASN A 67 -25.44 5.00 12.29
C ASN A 67 -25.00 3.82 11.41
N VAL A 68 -24.03 4.01 10.52
CA VAL A 68 -23.45 2.94 9.70
C VAL A 68 -22.80 1.88 10.57
N LEU A 69 -21.94 2.28 11.52
CA LEU A 69 -21.28 1.34 12.43
C LEU A 69 -22.30 0.53 13.25
N ARG A 70 -23.39 1.17 13.70
CA ARG A 70 -24.48 0.51 14.42
C ARG A 70 -25.31 -0.41 13.52
N TYR A 71 -25.61 -0.01 12.29
CA TYR A 71 -26.40 -0.81 11.34
C TYR A 71 -25.73 -2.13 10.98
N TYR A 72 -24.40 -2.13 10.78
CA TYR A 72 -23.63 -3.36 10.52
C TYR A 72 -23.19 -4.09 11.79
N GLU A 73 -23.56 -3.60 12.97
CA GLU A 73 -23.14 -4.14 14.27
C GLU A 73 -21.62 -4.42 14.33
N ALA A 74 -20.83 -3.49 13.81
CA ALA A 74 -19.40 -3.69 13.60
C ALA A 74 -18.68 -3.81 14.95
N LYS A 75 -18.21 -5.02 15.28
CA LYS A 75 -17.47 -5.28 16.52
C LYS A 75 -16.20 -4.44 16.63
N ASN A 76 -15.48 -4.28 15.52
CA ASN A 76 -14.27 -3.48 15.38
C ASN A 76 -14.33 -2.72 14.04
N ALA A 77 -13.89 -1.46 14.03
CA ALA A 77 -13.84 -0.66 12.81
C ALA A 77 -12.61 0.26 12.78
N LEU A 78 -12.14 0.57 11.58
CA LEU A 78 -11.14 1.62 11.33
C LEU A 78 -11.82 2.77 10.60
N VAL A 79 -11.69 3.98 11.14
CA VAL A 79 -12.25 5.21 10.58
C VAL A 79 -11.09 6.13 10.19
N PHE A 80 -11.09 6.59 8.94
CA PHE A 80 -10.13 7.54 8.41
C PHE A 80 -10.84 8.90 8.23
N CYS A 81 -10.27 9.97 8.80
CA CYS A 81 -10.85 11.31 8.85
C CYS A 81 -9.97 12.33 8.12
#